data_AF-A0A2V6V0I0-F1
#
_entry.id   AF-A0A2V6V0I0-F1
#
_cell.length_a   1.000
_cell.length_b   1.000
_cell.length_c   1.000
_cell.angle_alpha   90.00
_cell.angle_beta   90.00
_cell.angle_gamma   90.00
#
_symmetry.space_group_name_H-M   'P 1'
#
loop_
_entity.id
_entity.type
_entity.pdbx_description
1 polymer ?
#
loop_
_entity_poly.entity_id
_entity_poly.type
_entity_poly.pdbx_seq_one_letter_code
_entity_poly.pdbx_strand_id
1 'polypeptide(L)'
;MNEPSAANVDKMWAYARKYAEKSGTSLHPDRAVTETVVTGLARHIEQVGKPLCPCNFYPDPTAEAKLRRWICACDEMQKYKYCHCLLFVNPEGLPITEYLPEDHEGRAAYGVVRDPNPDKGRAMARVLDRQHTETSPGG
;
A
#
# COMPACT_ATOMS: atom_id res chain seq x y z
N MET A 1 -22.94 8.32 -6.92
CA MET A 1 -21.52 8.77 -6.84
C MET A 1 -21.01 8.85 -8.26
N ASN A 2 -20.33 9.94 -8.63
CA ASN A 2 -19.78 10.06 -9.98
C ASN A 2 -18.58 9.14 -10.16
N GLU A 3 -18.49 8.53 -11.33
CA GLU A 3 -17.35 7.75 -11.78
C GLU A 3 -16.16 8.70 -12.04
N PRO A 4 -14.93 8.34 -11.62
CA PRO A 4 -13.77 9.18 -11.90
C PRO A 4 -13.46 9.20 -13.40
N SER A 5 -12.73 10.23 -13.84
CA SER A 5 -12.29 10.35 -15.23
C SER A 5 -11.43 9.16 -15.67
N ALA A 6 -11.61 8.72 -16.91
CA ALA A 6 -10.82 7.65 -17.52
C ALA A 6 -9.30 7.92 -17.42
N ALA A 7 -8.88 9.17 -17.59
CA ALA A 7 -7.48 9.57 -17.44
C ALA A 7 -6.90 9.28 -16.05
N ASN A 8 -7.66 9.53 -14.98
CA ASN A 8 -7.21 9.23 -13.61
C ASN A 8 -7.23 7.72 -13.33
N VAL A 9 -8.21 7.00 -13.87
CA VAL A 9 -8.28 5.53 -13.78
C VAL A 9 -7.06 4.89 -14.47
N ASP A 10 -6.75 5.29 -15.71
CA ASP A 10 -5.59 4.80 -16.46
C ASP A 10 -4.28 5.12 -15.76
N LYS A 11 -4.16 6.33 -15.19
CA LYS A 11 -3.02 6.73 -14.37
C LYS A 11 -2.85 5.81 -13.16
N MET A 12 -3.93 5.44 -12.47
CA MET A 12 -3.89 4.55 -11.31
C MET A 12 -3.61 3.09 -11.67
N TRP A 13 -4.09 2.63 -12.82
CA TRP A 13 -3.71 1.33 -13.39
C TRP A 13 -2.21 1.25 -13.72
N ALA A 14 -1.67 2.28 -14.38
CA ALA A 14 -0.24 2.36 -14.70
C ALA A 14 0.62 2.41 -13.42
N TYR A 15 0.19 3.21 -12.44
CA TYR A 15 0.82 3.27 -11.13
C TYR A 15 0.81 1.89 -10.43
N ALA A 16 -0.34 1.22 -10.35
CA ALA A 16 -0.50 -0.04 -9.66
C ALA A 16 0.41 -1.12 -10.27
N ARG A 17 0.40 -1.29 -11.60
CA ARG A 17 1.29 -2.26 -12.28
C ARG A 17 2.76 -2.00 -11.99
N LYS A 18 3.20 -0.74 -12.14
CA LYS A 18 4.60 -0.36 -11.91
C LYS A 18 5.01 -0.54 -10.44
N TYR A 19 4.13 -0.23 -9.50
CA TYR A 19 4.41 -0.38 -8.08
C TYR A 19 4.45 -1.84 -7.66
N ALA A 20 3.57 -2.69 -8.19
CA ALA A 20 3.60 -4.13 -7.97
C ALA A 20 4.97 -4.72 -8.36
N GLU A 21 5.41 -4.43 -9.58
CA GLU A 21 6.74 -4.83 -10.08
C GLU A 21 7.88 -4.31 -9.17
N LYS A 22 7.89 -3.00 -8.88
CA LYS A 22 8.93 -2.36 -8.06
C LYS A 22 9.00 -2.94 -6.65
N SER A 23 7.85 -3.25 -6.07
CA SER A 23 7.76 -3.80 -4.71
C SER A 23 7.97 -5.30 -4.67
N GLY A 24 7.98 -6.01 -5.80
CA GLY A 24 8.02 -7.48 -5.80
C GLY A 24 6.73 -8.10 -5.27
N THR A 25 5.60 -7.45 -5.56
CA THR A 25 4.24 -7.96 -5.30
C THR A 25 3.51 -8.18 -6.62
N SER A 26 2.31 -8.74 -6.54
CA SER A 26 1.37 -8.87 -7.65
C SER A 26 0.11 -8.04 -7.39
N LEU A 27 -0.62 -7.70 -8.45
CA LEU A 27 -2.00 -7.25 -8.28
C LEU A 27 -2.89 -8.45 -7.88
N HIS A 28 -4.02 -8.18 -7.24
CA HIS A 28 -4.92 -9.25 -6.82
C HIS A 28 -5.37 -10.11 -8.01
N PRO A 29 -5.41 -11.45 -7.89
CA PRO A 29 -5.82 -12.35 -8.97
C PRO A 29 -7.29 -12.14 -9.37
N ASP A 30 -8.15 -11.78 -8.41
CA ASP A 30 -9.48 -11.26 -8.73
C ASP A 30 -9.35 -9.80 -9.20
N ARG A 31 -9.57 -9.60 -10.50
CA ARG A 31 -9.51 -8.31 -11.17
C ARG A 31 -10.52 -7.31 -10.61
N ALA A 32 -11.69 -7.75 -10.14
CA ALA A 32 -12.72 -6.85 -9.61
C ALA A 32 -12.24 -6.13 -8.34
N VAL A 33 -11.45 -6.81 -7.50
CA VAL A 33 -10.80 -6.21 -6.32
C VAL A 33 -9.84 -5.10 -6.78
N THR A 34 -8.97 -5.41 -7.74
CA THR A 34 -8.02 -4.43 -8.29
C THR A 34 -8.74 -3.22 -8.91
N GLU A 35 -9.77 -3.45 -9.71
CA GLU A 35 -10.59 -2.39 -10.34
C GLU A 35 -11.26 -1.49 -9.32
N THR A 36 -11.82 -2.07 -8.26
CA THR A 36 -12.46 -1.33 -7.17
C THR A 36 -11.46 -0.40 -6.49
N VAL A 37 -10.28 -0.90 -6.14
CA VAL A 37 -9.25 -0.09 -5.46
C VAL A 37 -8.69 0.98 -6.40
N VAL A 38 -8.36 0.64 -7.66
CA VAL A 38 -7.87 1.59 -8.67
C VAL A 38 -8.88 2.73 -8.88
N THR A 39 -10.16 2.40 -8.98
CA THR A 39 -11.23 3.39 -9.13
C THR A 39 -11.33 4.29 -7.90
N GLY A 40 -11.24 3.72 -6.70
CA GLY A 40 -11.23 4.50 -5.45
C GLY A 40 -10.03 5.45 -5.34
N LEU A 41 -8.83 5.00 -5.72
CA LEU A 41 -7.63 5.84 -5.78
C LEU A 41 -7.81 7.00 -6.78
N ALA A 42 -8.39 6.71 -7.95
CA ALA A 42 -8.68 7.73 -8.96
C ALA A 42 -9.69 8.77 -8.47
N ARG A 43 -10.75 8.35 -7.76
CA ARG A 43 -11.70 9.29 -7.12
C ARG A 43 -11.02 10.20 -6.11
N HIS A 44 -10.13 9.67 -5.28
CA HIS A 44 -9.40 10.50 -4.31
C HIS A 44 -8.45 11.50 -4.98
N ILE A 45 -7.91 11.21 -6.17
CA ILE A 45 -7.16 12.22 -6.94
C ILE A 45 -8.06 13.41 -7.29
N GLU A 46 -9.31 13.18 -7.68
CA GLU A 46 -10.25 14.27 -8.02
C GLU A 46 -10.74 15.01 -6.79
N GLN A 47 -10.95 14.31 -5.67
CA GLN A 47 -11.47 14.90 -4.44
C GLN A 47 -10.43 15.68 -3.64
N VAL A 48 -9.21 15.14 -3.51
CA VAL A 48 -8.17 15.67 -2.60
C VAL A 48 -6.80 15.85 -3.28
N GLY A 49 -6.73 15.69 -4.60
CA GLY A 49 -5.51 15.89 -5.40
C GLY A 49 -4.47 14.77 -5.27
N LYS A 50 -4.74 13.72 -4.49
CA LYS A 50 -3.79 12.63 -4.22
C LYS A 50 -4.50 11.27 -4.12
N PRO A 51 -3.82 10.16 -4.44
CA PRO A 51 -4.41 8.82 -4.37
C PRO A 51 -4.46 8.29 -2.93
N LEU A 52 -5.30 8.89 -2.09
CA LEU A 52 -5.55 8.47 -0.71
C LEU A 52 -6.15 7.04 -0.68
N CYS A 53 -5.85 6.21 0.33
CA CYS A 53 -6.35 4.82 0.40
C CYS A 53 -7.88 4.79 0.30
N PRO A 54 -8.50 4.10 -0.66
CA PRO A 54 -9.96 4.00 -0.71
C PRO A 54 -10.54 3.02 0.32
N CYS A 55 -9.66 2.33 1.04
CA CYS A 55 -9.97 1.26 1.99
C CYS A 55 -10.28 1.71 3.41
N ASN A 56 -10.19 3.02 3.68
CA ASN A 56 -10.29 3.57 5.02
C ASN A 56 -11.37 4.66 5.05
N PHE A 57 -11.91 4.91 6.24
CA PHE A 57 -12.84 6.00 6.49
C PHE A 57 -12.07 7.24 6.93
N TYR A 58 -12.38 8.38 6.30
CA TYR A 58 -11.78 9.66 6.64
C TYR A 58 -12.87 10.68 6.98
N PRO A 59 -12.94 11.16 8.24
CA PRO A 59 -13.83 12.25 8.60
C PRO A 59 -13.53 13.54 7.81
N ASP A 60 -12.25 13.81 7.55
CA ASP A 60 -11.78 14.90 6.68
C ASP A 60 -10.69 14.37 5.71
N PRO A 61 -11.08 13.93 4.50
CA PRO A 61 -10.14 13.45 3.49
C PRO A 61 -9.09 14.50 3.08
N THR A 62 -9.44 15.79 3.13
CA THR A 62 -8.56 16.88 2.69
C THR A 62 -7.45 17.11 3.70
N ALA A 63 -7.77 17.12 5.00
CA ALA A 63 -6.77 17.17 6.06
C ALA A 63 -5.87 15.93 6.00
N GLU A 64 -6.45 14.75 5.80
CA GLU A 64 -5.72 13.49 5.76
C GLU A 64 -4.69 13.44 4.62
N ALA A 65 -5.08 13.89 3.42
CA ALA A 65 -4.20 13.93 2.26
C ALA A 65 -2.95 14.81 2.46
N LYS A 66 -2.95 15.73 3.43
CA LYS A 66 -1.79 16.55 3.80
C LYS A 66 -0.77 15.77 4.63
N LEU A 67 -1.22 14.82 5.45
CA LEU A 67 -0.37 14.04 6.36
C LEU A 67 0.38 12.91 5.65
N ARG A 68 -0.02 12.56 4.43
CA ARG A 68 0.65 11.61 3.53
C ARG A 68 0.66 10.14 3.97
N ARG A 69 0.39 9.82 5.24
CA ARG A 69 0.45 8.46 5.81
C ARG A 69 -0.40 7.43 5.05
N TRP A 70 -1.52 7.87 4.48
CA TRP A 70 -2.46 7.02 3.73
C TRP A 70 -2.45 7.25 2.21
N ILE A 71 -1.52 8.04 1.68
CA ILE A 71 -1.38 8.21 0.23
C ILE A 71 -0.73 6.95 -0.33
N CYS A 72 -1.36 6.32 -1.33
CA CYS A 72 -0.87 5.09 -1.90
C CYS A 72 0.51 5.30 -2.56
N ALA A 73 1.53 4.48 -2.26
CA ALA A 73 1.54 3.38 -1.30
C ALA A 73 1.67 3.92 0.13
N CYS A 74 0.75 3.55 1.03
CA CYS A 74 0.70 4.05 2.39
C CYS A 74 1.90 3.61 3.24
N ASP A 75 2.02 4.18 4.43
CA ASP A 75 3.09 3.85 5.38
C ASP A 75 3.20 2.35 5.66
N GLU A 76 2.09 1.63 5.80
CA GLU A 76 2.10 0.19 6.07
C GLU A 76 2.70 -0.60 4.90
N MET A 77 2.36 -0.24 3.67
CA MET A 77 2.96 -0.85 2.49
C MET A 77 4.47 -0.54 2.42
N GLN A 78 4.88 0.66 2.80
CA GLN A 78 6.27 1.07 2.75
C GLN A 78 7.12 0.58 3.92
N LYS A 79 6.53 0.25 5.07
CA LYS A 79 7.21 -0.30 6.27
C LYS A 79 7.17 -1.82 6.29
N TYR A 80 5.99 -2.39 6.09
CA TYR A 80 5.71 -3.80 6.31
C TYR A 80 5.36 -4.56 5.03
N LYS A 81 5.27 -3.87 3.87
CA LYS A 81 4.82 -4.48 2.61
C LYS A 81 3.39 -5.07 2.70
N TYR A 82 2.63 -4.60 3.67
CA TYR A 82 1.25 -5.00 3.90
C TYR A 82 0.30 -4.02 3.18
N CYS A 83 -0.66 -4.57 2.44
CA CYS A 83 -1.68 -3.79 1.74
C CYS A 83 -3.07 -4.26 2.16
N HIS A 84 -3.71 -3.53 3.08
CA HIS A 84 -5.09 -3.81 3.51
C HIS A 84 -6.10 -3.81 2.33
N CYS A 85 -5.86 -3.00 1.28
CA CYS A 85 -6.71 -2.99 0.08
C CYS A 85 -6.69 -4.29 -0.72
N LEU A 86 -5.71 -5.17 -0.46
CA LEU A 86 -5.36 -6.30 -1.31
C LEU A 86 -4.97 -5.90 -2.74
N LEU A 87 -4.58 -4.64 -2.99
CA LEU A 87 -4.07 -4.21 -4.29
C LEU A 87 -2.68 -4.77 -4.58
N PHE A 88 -1.85 -4.90 -3.54
CA PHE A 88 -0.50 -5.44 -3.61
C PHE A 88 -0.40 -6.66 -2.71
N VAL A 89 -0.31 -7.84 -3.33
CA VAL A 89 -0.40 -9.16 -2.66
C VAL A 89 0.72 -10.07 -3.12
N ASN A 90 0.86 -11.23 -2.48
CA ASN A 90 1.70 -12.31 -2.99
C ASN A 90 1.03 -12.98 -4.23
N PRO A 91 1.71 -13.91 -4.93
CA PRO A 91 1.15 -14.60 -6.10
C PRO A 91 -0.14 -15.38 -5.83
N GLU A 92 -0.39 -15.78 -4.57
CA GLU A 92 -1.60 -16.49 -4.15
C GLU A 92 -2.78 -15.56 -3.85
N GLY A 93 -2.59 -14.24 -3.93
CA GLY A 93 -3.64 -13.25 -3.65
C GLY A 93 -3.75 -12.85 -2.17
N LEU A 94 -2.81 -13.26 -1.31
CA LEU A 94 -2.80 -12.96 0.12
C LEU A 94 -1.95 -11.72 0.42
N PRO A 95 -2.34 -10.90 1.41
CA PRO A 95 -1.49 -9.80 1.86
C PRO A 95 -0.24 -10.35 2.55
N ILE A 96 0.91 -9.71 2.33
CA ILE A 96 2.15 -10.06 3.03
C ILE A 96 2.05 -9.55 4.47
N THR A 97 2.18 -10.43 5.45
CA THR A 97 2.02 -10.11 6.88
C THR A 97 3.26 -10.43 7.72
N GLU A 98 4.29 -11.07 7.16
CA GLU A 98 5.48 -11.48 7.92
C GLU A 98 6.29 -10.33 8.53
N TYR A 99 6.12 -9.09 8.06
CA TYR A 99 6.83 -7.92 8.63
C TYR A 99 5.99 -7.11 9.61
N LEU A 100 4.70 -7.42 9.76
CA LEU A 100 3.84 -6.74 10.72
C LEU A 100 4.25 -7.05 12.17
N PRO A 101 3.93 -6.18 13.14
CA PRO A 101 3.99 -6.54 14.56
C PRO A 101 3.13 -7.76 14.91
N GLU A 102 3.49 -8.52 15.94
CA GLU A 102 2.75 -9.72 16.36
C GLU A 102 1.30 -9.45 16.77
N ASP A 103 1.04 -8.29 17.36
CA ASP A 103 -0.26 -7.82 17.81
C ASP A 103 -1.08 -7.12 16.71
N HIS A 104 -0.56 -7.06 15.49
CA HIS A 104 -1.24 -6.40 14.38
C HIS A 104 -2.44 -7.22 13.86
N GLU A 105 -3.58 -6.55 13.63
CA GLU A 105 -4.83 -7.20 13.19
C GLU A 105 -4.67 -8.04 11.90
N GLY A 106 -3.87 -7.57 10.95
CA GLY A 106 -3.56 -8.31 9.72
C GLY A 106 -2.93 -9.69 9.99
N ARG A 107 -2.06 -9.82 11.00
CA ARG A 107 -1.51 -11.13 11.39
C ARG A 107 -2.54 -11.98 12.12
N ALA A 108 -3.40 -11.38 12.93
CA ALA A 108 -4.49 -12.11 13.57
C ALA A 108 -5.48 -12.70 12.54
N ALA A 109 -5.76 -11.97 11.46
CA ALA A 109 -6.69 -12.38 10.41
C ALA A 109 -6.10 -13.39 9.42
N TYR A 110 -4.87 -13.16 8.95
CA TYR A 110 -4.26 -13.96 7.86
C TYR A 110 -3.16 -14.91 8.32
N GLY A 111 -2.78 -14.88 9.60
CA GLY A 111 -1.56 -15.53 10.09
C GLY A 111 -0.30 -14.88 9.52
N VAL A 112 0.77 -15.65 9.43
CA VAL A 112 2.05 -15.21 8.85
C VAL A 112 2.13 -15.62 7.37
N VAL A 113 1.98 -14.64 6.48
CA VAL A 113 2.13 -14.77 5.04
C VAL A 113 3.48 -14.20 4.64
N ARG A 114 4.33 -15.05 4.05
CA ARG A 114 5.70 -14.72 3.66
C ARG A 114 5.76 -13.84 2.41
N ASP A 115 6.78 -13.00 2.35
CA ASP A 115 7.16 -12.25 1.16
C ASP A 115 8.01 -13.13 0.24
N PRO A 116 7.57 -13.37 -1.00
CA PRO A 116 8.37 -14.09 -1.97
C PRO A 116 9.57 -13.27 -2.50
N ASN A 117 9.58 -11.94 -2.30
CA ASN A 117 10.62 -11.03 -2.81
C ASN A 117 11.11 -10.06 -1.71
N PRO A 118 11.78 -10.55 -0.64
CA PRO A 118 12.19 -9.75 0.52
C PRO A 118 13.23 -8.66 0.21
N ASP A 119 13.92 -8.77 -0.92
CA ASP A 119 14.89 -7.80 -1.45
C ASP A 119 14.21 -6.57 -2.09
N LYS A 120 12.89 -6.61 -2.35
CA LYS A 120 12.13 -5.53 -3.00
C LYS A 120 11.13 -4.85 -2.06
N GLY A 121 10.84 -3.59 -2.35
CA GLY A 121 9.88 -2.80 -1.57
C GLY A 121 10.42 -2.37 -0.19
N ARG A 122 9.50 -2.18 0.77
CA ARG A 122 9.78 -1.74 2.15
C ARG A 122 10.69 -0.51 2.25
N ALA A 123 10.49 0.46 1.35
CA ALA A 123 11.40 1.59 1.19
C ALA A 123 11.58 2.42 2.47
N MET A 124 10.51 2.61 3.25
CA MET A 124 10.59 3.32 4.53
C MET A 124 11.31 2.50 5.59
N ALA A 125 11.04 1.20 5.71
CA ALA A 125 11.76 0.37 6.68
C ALA A 125 13.27 0.38 6.40
N ARG A 126 13.68 0.24 5.13
CA ARG A 126 15.10 0.32 4.75
C ARG A 126 15.76 1.67 5.11
N VAL A 127 15.00 2.76 5.16
CA VAL A 127 15.52 4.07 5.61
C VAL A 127 15.62 4.09 7.14
N LEU A 128 14.60 3.62 7.85
CA LEU A 128 14.60 3.56 9.32
C LEU A 128 15.72 2.66 9.86
N ASP A 129 15.91 1.49 9.24
CA ASP A 129 16.96 0.54 9.61
C ASP A 129 18.36 1.18 9.46
N ARG A 130 18.60 1.92 8.37
CA ARG A 130 19.85 2.67 8.17
C ARG A 130 20.05 3.75 9.22
N GLN A 131 19.02 4.53 9.53
CA GLN A 131 19.10 5.57 10.55
C GLN A 131 19.41 4.99 11.93
N HIS A 132 18.82 3.84 12.29
CA HIS A 132 19.10 3.15 13.54
C HIS A 132 20.55 2.65 13.62
N THR A 133 21.09 2.12 12.51
CA THR A 133 22.51 1.71 12.45
C THR A 133 23.48 2.88 12.54
N GLU A 134 23.12 4.05 12.02
CA GLU A 134 23.96 5.26 12.05
C GLU A 134 23.91 6.02 13.38
N THR A 135 22.81 5.90 14.13
CA THR A 135 22.60 6.61 15.42
C THR A 135 22.89 5.77 16.65
N SER A 136 23.10 4.46 16.51
CA SER A 136 23.60 3.62 17.60
C SER A 136 25.08 3.95 17.83
N PRO A 137 25.48 4.47 19.02
CA PRO A 137 26.90 4.61 19.33
C PRO A 137 27.51 3.20 19.29
N GLY A 138 28.59 3.04 18.53
CA GLY A 138 29.14 1.73 18.16
C GLY A 138 29.37 0.77 19.33
N GLY A 139 29.37 -0.53 19.00
CA GLY A 139 29.88 -1.57 19.88
C GLY A 139 31.37 -1.46 20.16
#